data_AF-A0A7R9PJ40-F1
#
_entry.id   AF-A0A7R9PJ40-F1
#
_cell.length_a   1.000
_cell.length_b   1.000
_cell.length_c   1.000
_cell.angle_alpha   90.00
_cell.angle_beta   90.00
_cell.angle_gamma   90.00
#
_symmetry.space_group_name_H-M   'P 1'
#
loop_
_entity.id
_entity.type
_entity.pdbx_description
1 polymer ?
#
loop_
_entity_poly.entity_id
_entity_poly.type
_entity_poly.pdbx_seq_one_letter_code
_entity_poly.pdbx_strand_id
1 'polypeptide(L)'
;MAVNVYSTNVTSENLSRHDMLAWVNDCLSSNFTKIEELCTGAAYCQFMDMLFPGSVVLKKVKFKTNLEHEYIQNFKILQSGFKKMGVDKVIPVDKLIKGRFQDNFEFLQWFKKFFDANYDGREYDGYEARGGVSLGSGSRNGSMGQLPVVMPPPARPAPKATPPPPRPAMVRQPGKHAALPSPPRKGLCMTCFALH
;
A
#
# COMPACT_ATOMS: atom_id res chain seq x y z
N MET A 1 -25.14 -17.31 -15.70
CA MET A 1 -24.24 -18.08 -14.81
C MET A 1 -22.85 -18.05 -15.43
N ALA A 2 -21.80 -18.12 -14.63
CA ALA A 2 -20.43 -18.09 -15.13
C ALA A 2 -20.01 -19.47 -15.66
N VAL A 3 -19.14 -19.47 -16.68
CA VAL A 3 -18.44 -20.65 -17.17
C VAL A 3 -17.31 -20.99 -16.19
N ASN A 4 -17.39 -22.17 -15.58
CA ASN A 4 -16.36 -22.66 -14.68
C ASN A 4 -15.16 -23.20 -15.47
N VAL A 5 -13.95 -22.90 -14.98
CA VAL A 5 -12.69 -23.38 -15.55
C VAL A 5 -11.95 -24.21 -14.51
N TYR A 6 -11.45 -25.37 -14.93
CA TYR A 6 -10.66 -26.27 -14.08
C TYR A 6 -9.20 -26.29 -14.53
N SER A 7 -8.29 -26.51 -13.58
CA SER A 7 -6.86 -26.71 -13.89
C SER A 7 -6.66 -28.09 -14.51
N THR A 8 -7.04 -28.27 -15.77
CA THR A 8 -6.64 -29.43 -16.56
C THR A 8 -5.27 -29.15 -17.17
N ASN A 9 -4.34 -30.11 -17.16
CA ASN A 9 -2.99 -30.03 -17.74
C ASN A 9 -2.94 -29.74 -19.27
N VAL A 10 -4.06 -29.34 -19.87
CA VAL A 10 -4.14 -28.90 -21.26
C VAL A 10 -3.49 -27.52 -21.37
N THR A 11 -2.52 -27.44 -22.27
CA THR A 11 -1.59 -26.34 -22.53
C THR A 11 -2.27 -25.07 -23.06
N SER A 12 -3.13 -24.43 -22.28
CA SER A 12 -3.41 -23.00 -22.49
C SER A 12 -2.19 -22.24 -21.97
N GLU A 13 -1.55 -21.52 -22.88
CA GLU A 13 -0.30 -20.76 -22.70
C GLU A 13 -0.23 -20.08 -21.33
N ASN A 14 0.67 -20.56 -20.46
CA ASN A 14 0.90 -19.93 -19.17
C ASN A 14 1.62 -18.60 -19.42
N LEU A 15 0.92 -17.49 -19.23
CA LEU A 15 1.50 -16.15 -19.33
C LEU A 15 2.65 -15.96 -18.33
N SER A 16 3.67 -15.21 -18.76
CA SER A 16 4.76 -14.82 -17.87
C SER A 16 4.26 -13.85 -16.79
N ARG A 17 5.03 -13.69 -15.72
CA ARG A 17 4.74 -12.70 -14.67
C ARG A 17 4.58 -11.28 -15.21
N HIS A 18 5.40 -10.87 -16.18
CA HIS A 18 5.32 -9.53 -16.74
C HIS A 18 4.05 -9.35 -17.58
N ASP A 19 3.72 -10.32 -18.42
CA ASP A 19 2.50 -10.29 -19.24
C ASP A 19 1.24 -10.29 -18.37
N MET A 20 1.27 -11.06 -17.27
CA MET A 20 0.16 -11.11 -16.33
C MET A 20 -0.07 -9.76 -15.64
N LEU A 21 1.01 -9.08 -15.24
CA LEU A 21 0.91 -7.73 -14.65
C LEU A 21 0.47 -6.70 -15.68
N ALA A 22 1.00 -6.75 -16.90
CA ALA A 22 0.60 -5.88 -18.00
C ALA A 22 -0.90 -6.03 -18.29
N TRP A 23 -1.39 -7.26 -18.38
CA TRP A 23 -2.81 -7.56 -18.56
C TRP A 23 -3.69 -6.96 -17.46
N VAL A 24 -3.32 -7.15 -16.19
CA VAL A 24 -4.11 -6.58 -15.08
C VAL A 24 -4.13 -5.05 -15.14
N ASN A 25 -2.98 -4.44 -15.42
CA ASN A 25 -2.84 -2.99 -15.50
C ASN A 25 -3.61 -2.37 -16.65
N ASP A 26 -3.62 -3.04 -17.80
CA ASP A 26 -4.39 -2.62 -18.98
C ASP A 26 -5.90 -2.69 -18.71
N CYS A 27 -6.39 -3.85 -18.23
CA CYS A 27 -7.82 -4.06 -17.98
C CYS A 27 -8.38 -3.13 -16.89
N LEU A 28 -7.63 -2.88 -15.82
CA LEU A 28 -8.14 -2.12 -14.67
C LEU A 28 -7.64 -0.67 -14.64
N SER A 29 -6.85 -0.22 -15.62
CA SER A 29 -6.16 1.07 -15.56
C SER A 29 -5.45 1.25 -14.21
N SER A 30 -4.60 0.28 -13.86
CA SER A 30 -3.86 0.21 -12.59
C SER A 30 -2.36 0.22 -12.80
N ASN A 31 -1.58 0.37 -11.72
CA ASN A 31 -0.11 0.44 -11.75
C ASN A 31 0.56 -0.62 -10.85
N PHE A 32 0.12 -1.87 -10.91
CA PHE A 32 0.76 -2.95 -10.16
C PHE A 32 2.17 -3.23 -10.68
N THR A 33 3.11 -3.36 -9.74
CA THR A 33 4.51 -3.68 -10.02
C THR A 33 4.86 -5.10 -9.59
N LYS A 34 4.12 -5.65 -8.62
CA LYS A 34 4.31 -7.00 -8.10
C LYS A 34 2.98 -7.73 -8.05
N ILE A 35 3.01 -9.03 -8.37
CA ILE A 35 1.82 -9.90 -8.29
C ILE A 35 1.31 -10.02 -6.85
N GLU A 36 2.20 -9.87 -5.87
CA GLU A 36 1.86 -9.89 -4.45
C GLU A 36 0.90 -8.75 -4.08
N GLU A 37 0.85 -7.64 -4.83
CA GLU A 37 -0.07 -6.52 -4.57
C GLU A 37 -1.55 -6.89 -4.84
N LEU A 38 -1.81 -7.98 -5.58
CA LEU A 38 -3.15 -8.51 -5.76
C LEU A 38 -3.70 -9.20 -4.50
N CYS A 39 -2.89 -9.39 -3.45
CA CYS A 39 -3.32 -9.94 -2.16
C CYS A 39 -4.40 -9.11 -1.46
N THR A 40 -4.60 -7.86 -1.88
CA THR A 40 -5.65 -6.97 -1.35
C THR A 40 -7.06 -7.45 -1.71
N GLY A 41 -7.22 -8.27 -2.75
CA GLY A 41 -8.51 -8.75 -3.24
C GLY A 41 -9.33 -7.72 -4.04
N ALA A 42 -8.91 -6.45 -4.05
CA ALA A 42 -9.67 -5.36 -4.68
C ALA A 42 -9.71 -5.47 -6.22
N ALA A 43 -8.59 -5.85 -6.84
CA ALA A 43 -8.51 -6.06 -8.29
C ALA A 43 -9.48 -7.17 -8.75
N TYR A 44 -9.54 -8.30 -8.03
CA TYR A 44 -10.45 -9.40 -8.35
C TYR A 44 -11.93 -9.02 -8.20
N CYS A 45 -12.26 -8.22 -7.18
CA CYS A 45 -13.62 -7.69 -7.02
C CYS A 45 -14.02 -6.84 -8.23
N GLN A 46 -13.09 -6.04 -8.74
CA GLN A 46 -13.33 -5.21 -9.91
C GLN A 46 -13.44 -6.02 -11.19
N PHE A 47 -12.59 -7.03 -11.39
CA PHE A 47 -12.74 -7.96 -12.51
C PHE A 47 -14.11 -8.65 -12.50
N MET A 48 -14.63 -9.04 -11.34
CA MET A 48 -15.96 -9.62 -11.24
C MET A 48 -17.07 -8.65 -11.65
N ASP A 49 -16.92 -7.36 -11.37
CA ASP A 49 -17.85 -6.33 -11.86
C ASP A 49 -17.72 -6.13 -13.39
N MET A 50 -16.50 -6.22 -13.92
CA MET A 50 -16.19 -6.20 -15.37
C MET A 50 -16.62 -7.48 -16.10
N LEU A 51 -16.74 -8.64 -15.45
CA LEU A 51 -17.32 -9.83 -16.07
C LEU A 51 -18.85 -9.83 -15.92
N PHE A 52 -19.33 -9.56 -14.71
CA PHE A 52 -20.73 -9.67 -14.34
C PHE A 52 -21.16 -8.43 -13.53
N PRO A 53 -21.73 -7.41 -14.18
CA PRO A 53 -22.08 -6.17 -13.50
C PRO A 53 -23.14 -6.44 -12.44
N GLY A 54 -22.97 -5.89 -11.24
CA GLY A 54 -23.86 -6.12 -10.10
C GLY A 54 -23.66 -7.45 -9.35
N SER A 55 -22.73 -8.31 -9.79
CA SER A 55 -22.33 -9.50 -9.02
C SER A 55 -21.65 -9.11 -7.70
N VAL A 56 -20.82 -8.07 -7.74
CA VAL A 56 -20.02 -7.55 -6.64
C VAL A 56 -20.47 -6.14 -6.25
N VAL A 57 -20.42 -5.83 -4.95
CA VAL A 57 -20.76 -4.49 -4.44
C VAL A 57 -19.49 -3.65 -4.33
N LEU A 58 -19.08 -2.99 -5.42
CA LEU A 58 -17.84 -2.19 -5.47
C LEU A 58 -17.77 -1.12 -4.37
N LYS A 59 -18.90 -0.54 -3.98
CA LYS A 59 -18.97 0.46 -2.88
C LYS A 59 -18.45 -0.03 -1.54
N LYS A 60 -18.44 -1.36 -1.31
CA LYS A 60 -17.94 -1.97 -0.07
C LYS A 60 -16.47 -2.39 -0.18
N VAL A 61 -15.89 -2.37 -1.38
CA VAL A 61 -14.52 -2.80 -1.63
C VAL A 61 -13.56 -1.71 -1.17
N LYS A 62 -12.53 -2.11 -0.44
CA LYS A 62 -11.44 -1.25 0.01
C LYS A 62 -10.34 -1.28 -1.05
N PHE A 63 -10.33 -0.29 -1.93
CA PHE A 63 -9.33 -0.19 -3.01
C PHE A 63 -7.96 0.30 -2.53
N LYS A 64 -7.91 1.08 -1.45
CA LYS A 64 -6.68 1.63 -0.87
C LYS A 64 -6.58 1.22 0.60
N THR A 65 -5.96 0.08 0.84
CA THR A 65 -5.73 -0.47 2.19
C THR A 65 -4.38 -1.17 2.26
N ASN A 66 -3.77 -1.20 3.46
CA ASN A 66 -2.58 -1.98 3.78
C ASN A 66 -2.83 -2.93 4.98
N LEU A 67 -4.09 -3.15 5.36
CA LEU A 67 -4.46 -3.89 6.56
C LEU A 67 -5.03 -5.27 6.19
N GLU A 68 -4.44 -6.33 6.73
CA GLU A 68 -4.81 -7.71 6.40
C GLU A 68 -6.30 -8.01 6.68
N HIS A 69 -6.86 -7.43 7.74
CA HIS A 69 -8.29 -7.60 8.06
C HIS A 69 -9.23 -6.97 7.01
N GLU A 70 -8.79 -5.92 6.32
CA GLU A 70 -9.54 -5.33 5.20
C GLU A 70 -9.41 -6.20 3.93
N TYR A 71 -8.29 -6.88 3.72
CA TYR A 71 -8.13 -7.82 2.60
C TYR A 71 -9.11 -8.99 2.73
N ILE A 72 -9.29 -9.50 3.95
CA ILE A 72 -10.28 -10.55 4.24
C ILE A 72 -11.69 -10.06 3.87
N GLN A 73 -12.04 -8.81 4.18
CA GLN A 73 -13.33 -8.23 3.81
C GLN A 73 -13.51 -8.18 2.28
N ASN A 74 -12.50 -7.75 1.54
CA ASN A 74 -12.51 -7.76 0.07
C ASN A 74 -12.70 -9.18 -0.48
N PHE A 75 -11.99 -10.18 0.04
CA PHE A 75 -12.16 -11.57 -0.40
C PHE A 75 -13.54 -12.14 -0.06
N LYS A 76 -14.17 -11.75 1.06
CA LYS A 76 -15.56 -12.13 1.35
C LYS A 76 -16.55 -11.56 0.34
N ILE A 77 -16.30 -10.34 -0.14
CA ILE A 77 -17.10 -9.74 -1.22
C ILE A 77 -16.91 -10.54 -2.52
N LEU A 78 -15.67 -10.91 -2.84
CA LEU A 78 -15.36 -11.73 -4.01
C LEU A 78 -16.05 -13.11 -3.95
N GLN A 79 -15.95 -13.81 -2.82
CA GLN A 79 -16.63 -15.09 -2.57
C GLN A 79 -18.15 -14.98 -2.76
N SER A 80 -18.74 -13.87 -2.30
CA SER A 80 -20.17 -13.61 -2.49
C SER A 80 -20.53 -13.44 -3.97
N GLY A 81 -19.66 -12.77 -4.75
CA GLY A 81 -19.79 -12.67 -6.21
C GLY A 81 -19.69 -14.03 -6.90
N PHE A 82 -18.71 -14.85 -6.52
CA PHE A 82 -18.54 -16.21 -7.06
C PHE A 82 -19.78 -17.07 -6.79
N LYS A 83 -20.29 -17.05 -5.56
CA LYS A 83 -21.51 -17.78 -5.19
C LYS A 83 -22.74 -17.35 -6.00
N LYS A 84 -22.93 -16.05 -6.23
CA LYS A 84 -24.03 -15.54 -7.06
C LYS A 84 -23.95 -16.02 -8.51
N MET A 85 -22.73 -16.10 -9.05
CA MET A 85 -22.51 -16.47 -10.44
C MET A 85 -22.39 -17.99 -10.65
N GLY A 86 -22.38 -18.79 -9.58
CA GLY A 86 -22.24 -20.25 -9.64
C GLY A 86 -20.80 -20.71 -9.91
N VAL A 87 -19.81 -19.97 -9.42
CA VAL A 87 -18.38 -20.31 -9.57
C VAL A 87 -17.96 -21.25 -8.45
N ASP A 88 -17.55 -22.49 -8.79
CA ASP A 88 -17.19 -23.54 -7.82
C ASP A 88 -15.76 -23.43 -7.29
N LYS A 89 -14.97 -22.48 -7.81
CA LYS A 89 -13.57 -22.32 -7.41
C LYS A 89 -13.47 -21.85 -5.96
N VAL A 90 -12.84 -22.68 -5.13
CA VAL A 90 -12.44 -22.31 -3.77
C VAL A 90 -11.28 -21.31 -3.82
N ILE A 91 -11.47 -20.16 -3.19
CA ILE A 91 -10.45 -19.10 -3.06
C ILE A 91 -9.62 -19.37 -1.80
N PRO A 92 -8.30 -19.60 -1.89
CA PRO A 92 -7.44 -19.86 -0.73
C PRO A 92 -7.08 -18.56 0.00
N VAL A 93 -8.09 -17.90 0.60
CA VAL A 93 -7.98 -16.56 1.20
C VAL A 93 -6.80 -16.44 2.16
N ASP A 94 -6.65 -17.37 3.11
CA ASP A 94 -5.57 -17.37 4.11
C ASP A 94 -4.16 -17.36 3.51
N LYS A 95 -3.99 -17.94 2.31
CA LYS A 95 -2.70 -17.95 1.62
C LYS A 95 -2.49 -16.67 0.81
N LEU A 96 -3.53 -16.19 0.15
CA LEU A 96 -3.47 -15.00 -0.70
C LEU A 96 -3.17 -13.74 0.12
N ILE A 97 -3.88 -13.52 1.23
CA ILE A 97 -3.75 -12.32 2.07
C ILE A 97 -2.36 -12.17 2.69
N LYS A 98 -1.59 -13.26 2.80
CA LYS A 98 -0.19 -13.25 3.28
C LYS A 98 0.78 -12.68 2.25
N GLY A 99 0.30 -12.33 1.05
CA GLY A 99 1.12 -11.75 0.00
C GLY A 99 2.13 -12.72 -0.60
N ARG A 100 1.95 -14.04 -0.44
CA ARG A 100 2.90 -15.02 -0.99
C ARG A 100 2.83 -15.06 -2.51
N PHE A 101 3.97 -14.90 -3.17
CA PHE A 101 4.04 -14.88 -4.64
C PHE A 101 3.45 -16.14 -5.29
N GLN A 102 3.81 -17.34 -4.84
CA GLN A 102 3.37 -18.59 -5.46
C GLN A 102 1.84 -18.74 -5.44
N ASP A 103 1.23 -18.58 -4.27
CA ASP A 103 -0.23 -18.70 -4.10
C ASP A 103 -0.98 -17.62 -4.90
N ASN A 104 -0.47 -16.37 -4.87
CA ASN A 104 -1.08 -15.27 -5.63
C ASN A 104 -0.96 -15.48 -7.15
N PHE A 105 0.18 -15.98 -7.62
CA PHE A 105 0.40 -16.21 -9.04
C PHE A 105 -0.44 -17.39 -9.56
N GLU A 106 -0.51 -18.49 -8.82
CA GLU A 106 -1.37 -19.64 -9.17
C GLU A 106 -2.85 -19.22 -9.26
N PHE A 107 -3.33 -18.46 -8.28
CA PHE A 107 -4.71 -17.97 -8.31
C PHE A 107 -4.96 -17.03 -9.49
N LEU A 108 -4.01 -16.12 -9.78
CA LEU A 108 -4.12 -15.18 -10.90
C LEU A 108 -4.11 -15.90 -12.26
N GLN A 109 -3.30 -16.94 -12.44
CA GLN A 109 -3.29 -17.75 -13.66
C GLN A 109 -4.64 -18.41 -13.90
N TRP A 110 -5.20 -19.04 -12.87
CA TRP A 110 -6.54 -19.59 -12.98
C TRP A 110 -7.58 -18.50 -13.27
N PHE A 111 -7.46 -17.35 -12.60
CA PHE A 111 -8.38 -16.23 -12.77
C PHE A 111 -8.34 -15.66 -14.19
N LYS A 112 -7.17 -15.62 -14.85
CA LYS A 112 -7.05 -15.24 -16.26
C LYS A 112 -7.84 -16.18 -17.16
N LYS A 113 -7.69 -17.50 -16.99
CA LYS A 113 -8.44 -18.48 -17.78
C LYS A 113 -9.95 -18.36 -17.54
N PHE A 114 -10.35 -18.16 -16.29
CA PHE A 114 -11.74 -17.86 -15.93
C PHE A 114 -12.22 -16.57 -16.61
N PHE A 115 -11.40 -15.53 -16.64
CA PHE A 115 -11.72 -14.27 -17.30
C PHE A 115 -11.92 -14.45 -18.81
N ASP A 116 -10.96 -15.06 -19.52
CA ASP A 116 -11.08 -15.30 -20.97
C ASP A 116 -12.31 -16.14 -21.33
N ALA A 117 -12.67 -17.12 -20.50
CA ALA A 117 -13.84 -17.97 -20.74
C ALA A 117 -15.18 -17.25 -20.54
N ASN A 118 -15.18 -16.09 -19.87
CA ASN A 118 -16.40 -15.37 -19.48
C ASN A 118 -16.47 -13.93 -20.03
N TYR A 119 -15.39 -13.40 -20.57
CA TYR A 119 -15.34 -12.03 -21.03
C TYR A 119 -15.96 -11.89 -22.42
N ASP A 120 -16.98 -11.04 -22.53
CA ASP A 120 -17.75 -10.81 -23.75
C ASP A 120 -17.15 -9.70 -24.66
N GLY A 121 -15.96 -9.17 -24.31
CA GLY A 121 -15.29 -8.12 -25.09
C GLY A 121 -15.81 -6.69 -24.85
N ARG A 122 -16.69 -6.50 -23.87
CA ARG A 122 -17.27 -5.18 -23.55
C ARG A 122 -16.24 -4.18 -23.04
N GLU A 123 -16.38 -2.92 -23.44
CA GLU A 123 -15.55 -1.84 -22.90
C GLU A 123 -15.85 -1.63 -21.40
N TYR A 124 -14.80 -1.38 -20.62
CA TYR A 124 -14.92 -1.14 -19.19
C TYR A 124 -13.91 -0.09 -18.73
N ASP A 125 -14.42 1.03 -18.19
CA ASP A 125 -13.57 2.04 -17.55
C ASP A 125 -13.36 1.67 -16.08
N GLY A 126 -12.21 1.09 -15.79
CA GLY A 126 -11.85 0.71 -14.43
C GLY A 126 -11.64 1.90 -13.49
N TYR A 127 -11.23 3.06 -13.99
CA TYR A 127 -10.99 4.23 -13.16
C TYR A 127 -12.30 4.87 -12.69
N GLU A 128 -13.25 5.02 -13.61
CA GLU A 128 -14.59 5.55 -13.30
C GLU A 128 -15.40 4.59 -12.42
N ALA A 129 -15.32 3.28 -12.67
CA ALA A 129 -16.02 2.28 -11.84
C ALA A 129 -15.58 2.30 -10.37
N ARG A 130 -14.36 2.76 -10.09
CA ARG A 130 -13.84 2.96 -8.72
C ARG A 130 -14.18 4.33 -8.12
N GLY A 131 -14.81 5.23 -8.88
CA GLY A 131 -15.01 6.62 -8.47
C GLY A 131 -13.71 7.42 -8.42
N GLY A 132 -12.76 7.15 -9.32
CA GLY A 132 -11.50 7.87 -9.44
C GLY A 132 -10.38 7.43 -8.49
N VAL A 133 -10.55 6.30 -7.79
CA VAL A 133 -9.51 5.74 -6.92
C VAL A 133 -8.49 4.97 -7.76
N SER A 134 -7.19 5.22 -7.58
CA SER A 134 -6.14 4.45 -8.26
C SER A 134 -5.90 3.08 -7.60
N LEU A 135 -5.67 2.04 -8.42
CA LEU A 135 -5.22 0.71 -8.00
C LEU A 135 -3.73 0.51 -8.34
N GLY A 136 -3.01 -0.25 -7.51
CA GLY A 136 -1.58 -0.56 -7.74
C GLY A 136 -0.61 0.48 -7.18
N SER A 137 -0.65 0.71 -5.88
CA SER A 137 0.38 1.48 -5.15
C SER A 137 0.42 1.02 -3.69
N GLY A 138 0.48 -0.30 -3.50
CA GLY A 138 0.17 -0.98 -2.25
C GLY A 138 1.26 -1.95 -1.84
N SER A 139 2.52 -1.49 -1.82
CA SER A 139 3.60 -2.15 -1.09
C SER A 139 4.69 -1.13 -0.73
N ARG A 140 4.35 -0.21 0.19
CA ARG A 140 5.35 0.55 0.96
C ARG A 140 5.27 0.11 2.41
N ASN A 141 5.70 -1.12 2.71
CA ASN A 141 6.04 -1.48 4.09
C ASN A 141 7.57 -1.50 4.22
N GLY A 142 8.10 -0.39 4.72
CA GLY A 142 9.52 -0.20 5.05
C GLY A 142 10.05 1.20 4.73
N SER A 143 9.69 2.19 5.55
CA SER A 143 10.52 3.38 5.84
C SER A 143 11.12 4.19 4.68
N MET A 144 10.38 5.16 4.16
CA MET A 144 10.90 6.53 4.06
C MET A 144 9.73 7.53 4.14
N GLY A 145 9.81 8.42 5.11
CA GLY A 145 8.74 9.35 5.47
C GLY A 145 8.22 10.15 4.29
N GLN A 146 6.92 10.05 4.03
CA GLN A 146 6.22 11.07 3.28
C GLN A 146 5.83 12.15 4.29
N LEU A 147 6.76 13.07 4.53
CA LEU A 147 6.40 14.37 5.06
C LEU A 147 5.35 14.98 4.12
N PRO A 148 4.32 15.68 4.62
CA PRO A 148 3.48 16.45 3.75
C PRO A 148 4.38 17.48 3.06
N VAL A 149 4.37 17.51 1.73
CA VAL A 149 4.96 18.62 0.97
C VAL A 149 4.11 19.84 1.29
N VAL A 150 4.47 20.56 2.35
CA VAL A 150 4.01 21.91 2.58
C VAL A 150 4.69 22.74 1.50
N MET A 151 3.92 23.10 0.46
CA MET A 151 4.36 24.10 -0.51
C MET A 151 4.77 25.37 0.26
N PRO A 152 6.00 25.88 0.12
CA PRO A 152 6.36 27.15 0.72
C PRO A 152 5.58 28.27 0.02
N PRO A 153 5.01 29.25 0.76
CA PRO A 153 4.40 30.42 0.15
C PRO A 153 5.48 31.25 -0.60
N PRO A 154 5.13 31.95 -1.69
CA PRO A 154 6.08 32.73 -2.46
C PRO A 154 6.69 33.85 -1.61
N ALA A 155 8.03 33.92 -1.64
CA ALA A 155 8.82 34.88 -0.90
C ALA A 155 8.51 36.33 -1.33
N ARG A 156 8.16 37.15 -0.34
CA ARG A 156 8.09 38.61 -0.47
C ARG A 156 9.52 39.17 -0.49
N PRO A 157 9.88 40.12 -1.37
CA PRO A 157 11.24 40.64 -1.44
C PRO A 157 11.57 41.49 -0.19
N ALA A 158 12.73 41.20 0.43
CA ALA A 158 13.27 41.95 1.55
C ALA A 158 14.00 43.24 1.07
N PRO A 159 13.93 44.35 1.83
CA PRO A 159 14.67 45.58 1.49
C PRO A 159 16.16 45.49 1.88
N LYS A 160 17.02 46.09 1.07
CA LYS A 160 18.48 46.13 1.24
C LYS A 160 18.87 47.03 2.42
N ALA A 161 19.72 46.54 3.33
CA ALA A 161 20.32 47.32 4.42
C ALA A 161 21.83 47.52 4.17
N THR A 162 22.27 48.78 4.24
CA THR A 162 23.66 49.25 4.12
C THR A 162 24.44 49.10 5.45
N PRO A 163 25.77 48.94 5.43
CA PRO A 163 26.59 48.74 6.63
C PRO A 163 26.93 50.06 7.36
N PRO A 164 27.04 50.07 8.71
CA PRO A 164 27.54 51.21 9.48
C PRO A 164 29.07 51.15 9.77
N PRO A 165 29.72 52.30 10.07
CA PRO A 165 31.16 52.40 10.30
C PRO A 165 31.62 52.09 11.75
N PRO A 166 32.93 51.85 11.99
CA PRO A 166 33.46 51.38 13.27
C PRO A 166 33.63 52.48 14.34
N ARG A 167 33.51 52.10 15.63
CA ARG A 167 33.78 52.95 16.81
C ARG A 167 35.07 52.50 17.56
N PRO A 168 35.80 53.42 18.22
CA PRO A 168 37.02 53.12 18.96
C PRO A 168 36.81 52.77 20.45
N ALA A 169 37.84 52.17 21.05
CA ALA A 169 37.89 51.50 22.35
C ALA A 169 38.02 52.42 23.59
N MET A 170 37.53 51.96 24.76
CA MET A 170 37.91 52.53 26.07
C MET A 170 37.75 51.53 27.26
N VAL A 171 38.90 51.19 27.85
CA VAL A 171 39.31 51.08 29.28
C VAL A 171 38.54 50.19 30.31
N ARG A 172 39.33 49.32 30.98
CA ARG A 172 39.03 48.43 32.13
C ARG A 172 38.93 49.17 33.48
N GLN A 173 38.17 48.60 34.42
CA GLN A 173 38.41 48.73 35.86
C GLN A 173 38.14 47.39 36.61
N PRO A 174 38.73 47.16 37.81
CA PRO A 174 38.98 45.82 38.35
C PRO A 174 38.27 45.48 39.68
N GLY A 175 38.16 44.17 39.94
CA GLY A 175 38.29 43.58 41.29
C GLY A 175 37.01 43.08 41.97
N LYS A 176 36.99 41.79 42.34
CA LYS A 176 37.10 41.29 43.74
C LYS A 176 36.84 39.76 43.82
N HIS A 177 37.58 39.13 44.72
CA HIS A 177 37.73 37.68 44.96
C HIS A 177 36.53 37.00 45.63
N ALA A 178 36.41 35.67 45.45
CA ALA A 178 36.22 34.62 46.49
C ALA A 178 35.72 33.33 45.79
N ALA A 179 36.51 32.25 45.74
CA ALA A 179 36.69 31.19 46.75
C ALA A 179 35.79 29.97 46.48
N LEU A 180 36.44 28.82 46.25
CA LEU A 180 35.90 27.47 46.16
C LEU A 180 35.34 27.03 47.53
N PRO A 181 34.37 26.08 47.58
CA PRO A 181 34.79 24.75 48.03
C PRO A 181 34.10 23.57 47.33
N SER A 182 34.81 22.44 47.44
CA SER A 182 34.60 21.09 46.91
C SER A 182 33.51 20.27 47.67
N PRO A 183 33.22 19.01 47.28
CA PRO A 183 31.92 18.35 47.40
C PRO A 183 31.76 17.45 48.65
N PRO A 184 30.59 16.82 48.82
CA PRO A 184 30.49 15.50 49.45
C PRO A 184 30.02 14.41 48.49
N ARG A 185 30.77 13.30 48.51
CA ARG A 185 30.42 11.97 47.96
C ARG A 185 29.47 11.24 48.92
N LYS A 186 28.65 10.35 48.35
CA LYS A 186 28.36 8.94 48.76
C LYS A 186 26.87 8.61 48.71
N GLY A 187 26.54 7.49 48.05
CA GLY A 187 25.20 6.91 48.01
C GLY A 187 25.10 5.74 47.03
N LEU A 188 25.91 4.71 47.26
CA LEU A 188 25.87 3.43 46.56
C LEU A 188 24.65 2.63 47.03
N CYS A 189 23.81 2.13 46.13
CA CYS A 189 23.08 0.89 46.37
C CYS A 189 22.80 0.16 45.05
N MET A 190 23.70 -0.79 44.75
CA MET A 190 23.49 -1.92 43.87
C MET A 190 22.49 -2.89 44.50
N THR A 191 21.94 -3.74 43.62
CA THR A 191 21.34 -5.08 43.78
C THR A 191 19.85 -5.12 43.42
N CYS A 192 19.46 -5.72 42.28
CA CYS A 192 19.58 -7.11 41.80
C CYS A 192 18.38 -7.98 42.20
N PHE A 193 18.12 -8.95 41.32
CA PHE A 193 17.19 -10.09 41.38
C PHE A 193 15.75 -9.84 40.89
N ALA A 194 15.10 -10.75 40.16
CA ALA A 194 15.52 -11.94 39.41
C ALA A 194 14.30 -12.52 38.67
N LEU A 195 14.62 -13.35 37.67
CA LEU A 195 13.87 -14.46 37.07
C LEU A 195 12.54 -14.92 37.72
N HIS A 196 11.55 -15.14 36.85
CA HIS A 196 10.94 -16.46 36.61
C HIS A 196 10.55 -16.58 35.15
#